data_AF-A0A972DB09-F1
#
_entry.id   AF-A0A972DB09-F1
#
_cell.length_a   1.000
_cell.length_b   1.000
_cell.length_c   1.000
_cell.angle_alpha   90.00
_cell.angle_beta   90.00
_cell.angle_gamma   90.00
#
_symmetry.space_group_name_H-M   'P 1'
#
loop_
_entity.id
_entity.type
_entity.pdbx_description
1 polymer ?
#
loop_
_entity_poly.entity_id
_entity_poly.type
_entity_poly.pdbx_seq_one_letter_code
_entity_poly.pdbx_strand_id
1 'polypeptide(L)'
;MRTFRHWPGRYFDLWTFEIKPTWSVNVTGIYEAAAHSRCATQSFCAYHVEDIDGIPEDEIGRLVGEAQRLGVGLIFFTDPADYSTWDLRVMPVRREPDPSLLEEFIATQVSDYGQDQLLRWSK
;
A
#
# COMPACT_ATOMS: atom_id res chain seq x y z
N MET A 1 -14.65 0.69 9.08
CA MET A 1 -15.37 1.77 8.37
C MET A 1 -15.36 3.01 9.24
N ARG A 2 -15.11 4.19 8.69
CA ARG A 2 -15.10 5.46 9.45
C ARG A 2 -16.39 6.23 9.19
N THR A 3 -17.02 6.69 10.28
CA THR A 3 -18.18 7.60 10.26
C THR A 3 -17.80 8.88 11.00
N PHE A 4 -18.16 10.03 10.43
CA PHE A 4 -17.83 11.32 11.01
C PHE A 4 -19.11 12.05 11.41
N ARG A 5 -19.12 12.64 12.60
CA ARG A 5 -20.33 13.29 13.16
C ARG A 5 -20.92 14.39 12.27
N HIS A 6 -20.06 15.12 11.57
CA HIS A 6 -20.44 16.30 10.79
C HIS A 6 -20.32 16.09 9.27
N TRP A 7 -19.92 14.89 8.83
CA TRP A 7 -19.71 14.61 7.41
C TRP A 7 -20.50 13.37 7.02
N PRO A 8 -21.47 13.49 6.08
CA PRO A 8 -22.37 12.40 5.75
C PRO A 8 -21.63 11.27 5.01
N GLY A 9 -22.07 10.03 5.26
CA GLY A 9 -21.55 8.84 4.59
C GLY A 9 -20.66 7.98 5.47
N ARG A 10 -20.23 6.85 4.90
CA ARG A 10 -19.34 5.89 5.51
C ARG A 10 -18.13 5.70 4.62
N TYR A 11 -16.94 5.80 5.21
CA TYR A 11 -15.68 5.74 4.48
C TYR A 11 -15.01 4.39 4.72
N PHE A 12 -14.63 3.76 3.63
CA PHE A 12 -13.83 2.56 3.61
C PHE A 12 -12.49 2.90 2.95
N ASP A 13 -11.40 2.60 3.64
CA ASP A 13 -10.06 2.74 3.09
C ASP A 13 -9.49 1.33 2.92
N LEU A 14 -9.12 0.98 1.70
CA LEU A 14 -8.36 -0.22 1.37
C LEU A 14 -6.90 0.16 1.13
N TRP A 15 -6.01 -0.40 1.95
CA TRP A 15 -4.58 -0.19 1.87
C TRP A 15 -3.93 -1.48 1.40
N THR A 16 -3.20 -1.41 0.29
CA THR A 16 -2.51 -2.58 -0.29
C THR A 16 -1.00 -2.39 -0.18
N PHE A 17 -0.29 -3.48 0.09
CA PHE A 17 1.16 -3.51 0.19
C PHE A 17 1.70 -4.54 -0.80
N GLU A 18 2.52 -4.10 -1.75
CA GLU A 18 3.38 -4.98 -2.54
C GLU A 18 4.70 -5.12 -1.78
N ILE A 19 4.96 -6.31 -1.22
CA ILE A 19 6.14 -6.56 -0.40
C ILE A 19 7.18 -7.29 -1.23
N LYS A 20 8.40 -6.76 -1.25
CA LYS A 20 9.50 -7.27 -2.06
C LYS A 20 10.77 -7.49 -1.22
N PRO A 21 11.49 -8.60 -1.43
CA PRO A 21 12.74 -8.85 -0.73
C PRO A 21 13.93 -8.04 -1.30
N THR A 22 15.03 -7.98 -0.55
CA THR A 22 16.26 -7.23 -0.85
C THR A 22 16.76 -7.39 -2.28
N TRP A 23 16.80 -8.63 -2.79
CA TRP A 23 17.33 -8.93 -4.12
C TRP A 23 16.45 -8.43 -5.27
N SER A 24 15.27 -7.89 -4.96
CA SER A 24 14.29 -7.40 -5.94
C SER A 24 14.02 -5.90 -5.81
N VAL A 25 14.87 -5.16 -5.09
CA VAL A 25 14.82 -3.69 -5.01
C VAL A 25 15.09 -3.11 -6.38
N ASN A 26 14.03 -2.64 -7.05
CA ASN A 26 14.08 -1.86 -8.29
C ASN A 26 12.69 -1.28 -8.60
N VAL A 27 12.58 -0.40 -9.58
CA VAL A 27 11.32 0.29 -9.94
C VAL A 27 10.12 -0.64 -10.22
N THR A 28 10.33 -1.91 -10.55
CA THR A 28 9.23 -2.86 -10.85
C THR A 28 8.23 -2.98 -9.72
N GLY A 29 8.69 -3.04 -8.46
CA GLY A 29 7.80 -3.10 -7.30
C GLY A 29 6.89 -1.88 -7.16
N ILE A 30 7.37 -0.71 -7.59
CA ILE A 30 6.55 0.51 -7.64
C ILE A 30 5.43 0.35 -8.67
N TYR A 31 5.72 -0.20 -9.85
CA TYR A 31 4.71 -0.40 -10.90
C TYR A 31 3.67 -1.45 -10.50
N GLU A 32 4.08 -2.52 -9.84
CA GLU A 32 3.16 -3.53 -9.29
C GLU A 32 2.26 -2.92 -8.21
N ALA A 33 2.82 -2.18 -7.27
CA ALA A 33 2.04 -1.43 -6.28
C ALA A 33 1.10 -0.41 -6.93
N ALA A 34 1.53 0.28 -8.00
CA ALA A 34 0.69 1.21 -8.74
C ALA A 34 -0.52 0.52 -9.40
N ALA A 35 -0.38 -0.75 -9.82
CA ALA A 35 -1.49 -1.52 -10.37
C ALA A 35 -2.62 -1.74 -9.34
N HIS A 36 -2.28 -1.81 -8.04
CA HIS A 36 -3.24 -1.93 -6.96
C HIS A 36 -4.10 -0.67 -6.81
N SER A 37 -3.63 0.51 -7.24
CA SER A 37 -4.38 1.76 -7.12
C SER A 37 -5.69 1.81 -7.93
N ARG A 38 -5.96 0.80 -8.76
CA ARG A 38 -7.26 0.64 -9.45
C ARG A 38 -8.36 0.13 -8.53
N CYS A 39 -8.00 -0.66 -7.51
CA CYS A 39 -8.95 -1.24 -6.55
C CYS A 39 -8.73 -0.74 -5.12
N ALA A 40 -7.59 -0.12 -4.80
CA ALA A 40 -7.25 0.32 -3.46
C ALA A 40 -7.29 1.86 -3.32
N THR A 41 -7.63 2.32 -2.10
CA THR A 41 -7.56 3.75 -1.78
C THR A 41 -6.12 4.24 -1.60
N GLN A 42 -5.22 3.36 -1.14
CA GLN A 42 -3.81 3.63 -0.96
C GLN A 42 -3.01 2.39 -1.32
N SER A 43 -1.89 2.59 -2.02
CA SER A 43 -1.02 1.50 -2.44
C SER A 43 0.42 1.82 -2.05
N PHE A 44 1.07 0.85 -1.42
CA PHE A 44 2.45 0.91 -1.00
C PHE A 44 3.27 -0.15 -1.73
N CYS A 45 4.49 0.22 -2.10
CA CYS A 45 5.58 -0.71 -2.31
C CYS A 45 6.45 -0.71 -1.05
N ALA A 46 6.70 -1.89 -0.49
CA ALA A 46 7.51 -2.06 0.70
C ALA A 46 8.66 -3.03 0.42
N TYR A 47 9.89 -2.60 0.62
CA TYR A 47 11.07 -3.44 0.47
C TYR A 47 11.56 -3.92 1.83
N HIS A 48 11.54 -5.24 2.03
CA HIS A 48 12.25 -5.88 3.14
C HIS A 48 13.72 -6.01 2.75
N VAL A 49 14.58 -5.19 3.34
CA VAL A 49 16.01 -5.12 3.02
C VAL A 49 16.85 -5.54 4.22
N GLU A 50 18.06 -6.05 3.98
CA GLU A 50 18.97 -6.40 5.08
C GLU A 50 19.60 -5.15 5.71
N ASP A 51 19.90 -4.16 4.88
CA ASP A 51 20.48 -2.87 5.26
C ASP A 51 19.96 -1.79 4.30
N ILE A 52 19.30 -0.77 4.86
CA ILE A 52 18.75 0.36 4.08
C ILE A 52 19.90 1.24 3.55
N ASP A 53 20.95 1.43 4.36
CA ASP A 53 22.10 2.25 4.00
C ASP A 53 22.99 1.55 2.95
N GLY A 54 22.79 0.25 2.74
CA GLY A 54 23.43 -0.54 1.69
C GLY A 54 22.84 -0.33 0.30
N ILE A 55 21.70 0.34 0.16
CA ILE A 55 21.08 0.63 -1.13
C ILE A 55 21.75 1.89 -1.73
N PRO A 56 22.21 1.85 -3.00
CA PRO A 56 22.77 3.03 -3.64
C PRO A 56 21.80 4.23 -3.62
N GLU A 57 22.30 5.41 -3.22
CA GLU A 57 21.49 6.64 -3.08
C GLU A 57 20.81 7.05 -4.40
N ASP A 58 21.44 6.77 -5.55
CA ASP A 58 20.86 7.01 -6.88
C ASP A 58 19.66 6.08 -7.16
N GLU A 59 19.73 4.82 -6.73
CA GLU A 59 18.60 3.90 -6.83
C GLU A 59 17.48 4.30 -5.87
N ILE A 60 17.80 4.72 -4.64
CA ILE A 60 16.81 5.31 -3.71
C ILE A 60 16.12 6.51 -4.37
N GLY A 61 16.90 7.45 -4.91
CA GLY A 61 16.36 8.65 -5.57
C GLY A 61 15.45 8.30 -6.75
N ARG A 62 15.81 7.28 -7.53
CA ARG A 62 14.98 6.77 -8.62
C ARG A 62 13.67 6.17 -8.12
N LEU A 63 13.71 5.33 -7.09
CA LEU A 63 12.52 4.71 -6.49
C LEU A 63 11.59 5.76 -5.90
N VAL A 64 12.13 6.74 -5.17
CA VAL A 64 11.37 7.86 -4.61
C VAL A 64 10.71 8.67 -5.71
N GLY A 65 11.45 9.05 -6.76
CA GLY A 65 10.92 9.83 -7.88
C GLY A 65 9.76 9.12 -8.59
N GLU A 66 9.89 7.82 -8.85
CA GLU A 66 8.84 7.04 -9.50
C GLU A 66 7.63 6.80 -8.58
N ALA A 67 7.86 6.51 -7.30
CA ALA A 67 6.80 6.37 -6.32
C ALA A 67 5.97 7.66 -6.20
N GLN A 68 6.63 8.82 -6.12
CA GLN A 68 5.97 10.13 -6.11
C GLN A 68 5.18 10.38 -7.40
N ARG A 69 5.79 10.12 -8.57
CA ARG A 69 5.15 10.31 -9.88
C ARG A 69 3.87 9.49 -10.01
N LEU A 70 3.86 8.27 -9.48
CA LEU A 70 2.72 7.36 -9.51
C LEU A 70 1.81 7.47 -8.28
N GLY A 71 2.13 8.32 -7.31
CA GLY A 71 1.37 8.46 -6.07
C GLY A 71 1.31 7.19 -5.22
N VAL A 72 2.35 6.37 -5.28
CA VAL A 72 2.52 5.13 -4.52
C VAL A 72 3.38 5.43 -3.29
N GLY A 73 3.01 4.84 -2.14
CA GLY A 73 3.82 4.93 -0.94
C GLY A 73 5.06 4.04 -1.05
N LEU A 74 6.19 4.48 -0.50
CA LEU A 74 7.45 3.72 -0.52
C LEU A 74 7.96 3.55 0.92
N ILE A 75 8.17 2.29 1.30
CA ILE A 75 8.68 1.90 2.61
C ILE A 75 9.90 0.99 2.40
N PHE A 76 10.93 1.20 3.20
CA PHE A 76 11.98 0.19 3.44
C PHE A 76 11.89 -0.27 4.89
N PHE A 77 12.20 -1.53 5.16
CA PHE A 77 12.28 -2.03 6.53
C PHE A 77 13.25 -3.20 6.62
N THR A 78 13.87 -3.41 7.80
CA THR A 78 14.81 -4.52 8.03
C THR A 78 14.22 -5.60 8.92
N ASP A 79 13.37 -5.24 9.88
CA ASP A 79 12.65 -6.18 10.74
C ASP A 79 11.12 -5.90 10.67
N PRO A 80 10.31 -6.82 10.14
CA PRO A 80 8.86 -6.64 10.09
C PRO A 80 8.20 -6.60 11.49
N ALA A 81 8.86 -7.09 12.53
CA ALA A 81 8.36 -7.05 13.90
C ALA A 81 8.77 -5.78 14.67
N ASP A 82 9.79 -5.05 14.21
CA ASP A 82 10.26 -3.80 14.81
C ASP A 82 9.97 -2.59 13.90
N TYR A 83 8.88 -1.89 14.23
CA TYR A 83 8.44 -0.69 13.51
C TYR A 83 9.43 0.47 13.54
N SER A 84 10.43 0.46 14.43
CA SER A 84 11.49 1.48 14.40
C SER A 84 12.42 1.32 13.19
N THR A 85 12.46 0.13 12.58
CA THR A 85 13.22 -0.15 11.37
C THR A 85 12.48 0.26 10.09
N TRP A 86 11.22 0.69 10.20
CA TRP A 86 10.40 1.05 9.05
C TRP A 86 10.67 2.50 8.65
N ASP A 87 11.19 2.67 7.45
CA ASP A 87 11.55 3.94 6.86
C ASP A 87 10.60 4.30 5.72
N LEU A 88 9.66 5.18 6.03
CA LEU A 88 8.66 5.68 5.10
C LEU A 88 9.24 6.85 4.29
N ARG A 89 9.59 6.57 3.03
CA ARG A 89 10.18 7.57 2.11
C ARG A 89 9.15 8.37 1.35
N VAL A 90 8.00 7.76 1.02
CA VAL A 90 6.93 8.41 0.26
C VAL A 90 5.58 8.02 0.86
N MET A 91 4.74 9.02 1.11
CA MET A 91 3.34 8.81 1.46
C MET A 91 2.51 8.59 0.19
N PRO A 92 1.61 7.60 0.16
CA PRO A 92 0.76 7.35 -1.00
C PRO A 92 -0.25 8.49 -1.18
N VAL A 93 -0.65 8.71 -2.43
CA VAL A 93 -1.76 9.58 -2.75
C VAL A 93 -3.06 8.78 -2.62
N ARG A 94 -4.00 9.26 -1.80
CA ARG A 94 -5.31 8.62 -1.67
C ARG A 94 -6.08 8.74 -2.99
N ARG A 95 -6.66 7.63 -3.45
CA ARG A 95 -7.54 7.56 -4.63
C ARG A 95 -8.90 7.00 -4.24
N GLU A 96 -9.88 7.27 -5.10
CA GLU A 96 -11.18 6.62 -5.03
C GLU A 96 -11.18 5.48 -6.07
N PRO A 97 -11.25 4.20 -5.66
CA PRO A 97 -11.23 3.08 -6.59
C PRO A 97 -12.57 2.93 -7.31
N ASP A 98 -12.57 2.20 -8.43
CA ASP A 98 -13.82 1.75 -9.04
C ASP A 98 -14.51 0.77 -8.07
N PRO A 99 -15.77 0.99 -7.68
CA PRO A 99 -16.48 0.11 -6.75
C PRO A 99 -16.50 -1.36 -7.18
N SER A 100 -16.57 -1.63 -8.49
CA SER A 100 -16.61 -2.98 -9.05
C SER A 100 -15.27 -3.69 -8.90
N LEU A 101 -14.17 -2.96 -9.16
CA LEU A 101 -12.81 -3.50 -8.99
C LEU A 101 -12.45 -3.69 -7.51
N LEU A 102 -12.95 -2.82 -6.64
CA LEU A 102 -12.82 -2.97 -5.20
C LEU A 102 -13.53 -4.23 -4.71
N GLU A 103 -14.78 -4.46 -5.15
CA GLU A 103 -15.56 -5.64 -4.80
C GLU A 103 -14.86 -6.93 -5.28
N GLU A 104 -14.43 -6.97 -6.54
CA GLU A 104 -13.69 -8.10 -7.09
C GLU A 104 -12.41 -8.40 -6.30
N PHE A 105 -11.68 -7.34 -5.92
CA PHE A 105 -10.48 -7.49 -5.10
C PHE A 105 -10.80 -8.07 -3.73
N ILE A 106 -11.82 -7.55 -3.03
CA ILE A 106 -12.23 -8.06 -1.72
C ILE A 106 -12.66 -9.53 -1.83
N ALA A 107 -13.49 -9.87 -2.82
CA ALA A 107 -13.98 -11.22 -3.04
C ALA A 107 -12.85 -12.23 -3.31
N THR A 108 -11.75 -11.78 -3.93
CA THR A 108 -10.63 -12.64 -4.30
C THR A 108 -9.54 -12.72 -3.23
N GLN A 109 -9.20 -11.59 -2.60
CA GLN A 109 -8.00 -11.46 -1.75
C GLN A 109 -8.31 -11.54 -0.25
N VAL A 110 -9.57 -11.35 0.15
CA VAL A 110 -9.97 -11.39 1.56
C VAL A 110 -10.66 -12.73 1.83
N SER A 111 -10.22 -13.44 2.86
CA SER A 111 -10.88 -14.69 3.30
C SER A 111 -12.37 -14.49 3.60
N ASP A 112 -13.18 -15.54 3.45
CA ASP A 112 -14.62 -15.52 3.76
C ASP A 112 -14.93 -14.91 5.13
N TYR A 113 -14.16 -15.30 6.17
CA TYR A 113 -14.29 -14.72 7.50
C TYR A 113 -14.09 -13.20 7.50
N GLY A 114 -13.08 -12.71 6.78
CA GLY A 114 -12.82 -11.28 6.62
C GLY A 114 -13.92 -10.54 5.87
N GLN A 115 -14.47 -11.15 4.82
CA GLN A 115 -15.61 -10.60 4.07
C GLN A 115 -16.85 -10.46 4.98
N ASP A 116 -17.13 -11.50 5.78
CA ASP A 116 -18.20 -11.45 6.78
C ASP A 116 -18.01 -10.34 7.82
N GLN A 117 -16.76 -10.11 8.29
CA GLN A 117 -16.47 -9.00 9.19
C GLN A 117 -16.72 -7.64 8.53
N LEU A 118 -16.31 -7.46 7.27
CA LEU A 118 -16.54 -6.23 6.51
C LEU A 118 -18.04 -5.92 6.38
N LEU A 119 -18.86 -6.94 6.08
CA LEU A 119 -20.32 -6.83 6.00
C LEU A 119 -20.97 -6.50 7.35
N ARG A 120 -20.39 -6.94 8.47
CA ARG A 120 -20.87 -6.58 9.81
C ARG A 120 -20.54 -5.14 10.15
N TRP A 121 -19.36 -4.66 9.79
CA TRP A 121 -18.93 -3.28 10.05
C TRP A 121 -19.62 -2.25 9.14
N SER A 122 -20.20 -2.70 8.02
CA SER A 122 -20.96 -1.86 7.10
C SER A 122 -22.44 -1.72 7.44
N LYS A 123 -22.94 -2.45 8.45
CA LYS A 123 -24.28 -2.28 9.02
C LYS A 123 -24.28 -1.17 10.05
#